data_AF-A0A4Z0L508-F1
#
_entry.id   AF-A0A4Z0L508-F1
#
_cell.length_a   1.000
_cell.length_b   1.000
_cell.length_c   1.000
_cell.angle_alpha   90.00
_cell.angle_beta   90.00
_cell.angle_gamma   90.00
#
_symmetry.space_group_name_H-M   'P 1'
#
loop_
_entity.id
_entity.type
_entity.pdbx_description
1 polymer ?
#
loop_
_entity_poly.entity_id
_entity_poly.type
_entity_poly.pdbx_seq_one_letter_code
_entity_poly.pdbx_strand_id
1 'polypeptide(L)' 'FTSKDAAADWLLPQLPEDYAATLRAAQREYLGLEQQDWHILLPAVVRFVGFAKTHIPTQFT' A
#
# COMPACT_ATOMS: atom_id res chain seq x y z
N PHE A 1 6.29 -13.80 8.07
CA PHE A 1 5.59 -12.74 8.82
C PHE A 1 6.56 -11.59 9.05
N THR A 2 6.06 -10.35 9.03
CA THR A 2 6.87 -9.13 9.24
C THR A 2 5.96 -8.01 9.74
N SER A 3 6.53 -6.89 10.20
CA SER A 3 5.77 -5.70 10.64
C SER A 3 5.17 -4.92 9.46
N LYS A 4 4.24 -3.99 9.74
CA LYS A 4 3.52 -3.24 8.69
C LYS A 4 4.45 -2.35 7.85
N ASP A 5 5.38 -1.67 8.51
CA ASP A 5 6.42 -0.83 7.90
C ASP A 5 7.37 -1.67 7.03
N ALA A 6 7.88 -2.79 7.57
CA ALA A 6 8.76 -3.67 6.81
C ALA A 6 8.05 -4.35 5.63
N ALA A 7 6.76 -4.68 5.76
CA ALA A 7 5.95 -5.18 4.65
C ALA A 7 5.76 -4.12 3.55
N ALA A 8 5.55 -2.85 3.94
CA ALA A 8 5.44 -1.75 3.00
C ALA A 8 6.77 -1.53 2.26
N ASP A 9 7.89 -1.47 2.97
CA ASP A 9 9.23 -1.34 2.38
C ASP A 9 9.57 -2.48 1.40
N TRP A 10 9.18 -3.70 1.74
CA TRP A 10 9.34 -4.85 0.86
C TRP A 10 8.52 -4.73 -0.43
N LEU A 11 7.29 -4.23 -0.36
CA LEU A 11 6.36 -4.18 -1.49
C LEU A 11 6.56 -2.95 -2.39
N LEU A 12 6.95 -1.80 -1.84
CA LEU A 12 7.13 -0.54 -2.57
C LEU A 12 7.95 -0.65 -3.87
N PRO A 13 9.14 -1.29 -3.92
CA PRO A 13 9.93 -1.38 -5.15
C PRO A 13 9.33 -2.28 -6.23
N GLN A 14 8.30 -3.08 -5.89
CA GLN A 14 7.65 -4.02 -6.80
C GLN A 14 6.38 -3.46 -7.43
N LEU A 15 5.90 -2.30 -6.94
CA LEU A 15 4.66 -1.69 -7.37
C LEU A 15 4.88 -0.68 -8.50
N PRO A 16 3.95 -0.57 -9.46
CA PRO A 16 3.83 0.64 -10.28
C PRO A 16 3.65 1.89 -9.40
N GLU A 17 4.20 3.03 -9.83
CA GLU A 17 4.30 4.24 -8.98
C GLU A 17 2.94 4.71 -8.44
N ASP A 18 1.86 4.61 -9.21
CA ASP A 18 0.52 5.03 -8.76
C ASP A 18 0.04 4.23 -7.53
N TYR A 19 0.37 2.94 -7.45
CA TYR A 19 0.06 2.09 -6.30
C TYR A 19 1.08 2.28 -5.18
N ALA A 20 2.36 2.46 -5.54
CA ALA A 20 3.43 2.74 -4.58
C ALA A 20 3.17 4.04 -3.81
N ALA A 21 2.68 5.09 -4.48
CA ALA A 21 2.33 6.36 -3.85
C ALA A 21 1.24 6.20 -2.79
N THR A 22 0.21 5.40 -3.08
CA THR A 22 -0.87 5.10 -2.13
C THR A 22 -0.35 4.35 -0.90
N LEU A 23 0.52 3.35 -1.11
CA LEU A 23 1.15 2.60 -0.02
C LEU A 23 2.10 3.46 0.83
N ARG A 24 2.88 4.34 0.18
CA ARG A 24 3.81 5.26 0.84
C ARG A 24 3.08 6.27 1.71
N ALA A 25 1.95 6.82 1.25
CA ALA A 25 1.11 7.71 2.03
C ALA A 25 0.57 7.01 3.30
N ALA A 26 0.06 5.79 3.15
CA ALA A 26 -0.41 4.97 4.29
C ALA A 26 0.71 4.64 5.28
N GLN A 27 1.90 4.30 4.79
CA GLN A 27 3.06 4.02 5.63
C GLN A 27 3.48 5.25 6.44
N ARG A 28 3.57 6.43 5.81
CA ARG A 28 3.96 7.68 6.47
C ARG A 28 2.97 8.08 7.57
N GLU A 29 1.68 7.92 7.33
CA GLU A 29 0.66 8.19 8.35
C GLU A 29 0.71 7.20 9.50
N TYR A 30 0.88 5.91 9.20
CA TYR A 30 1.05 4.89 10.24
C TYR A 30 2.27 5.15 11.13
N LEU A 31 3.36 5.68 10.56
CA LEU A 31 4.56 6.07 11.30
C LEU A 31 4.44 7.43 12.02
N GLY A 32 3.29 8.11 11.92
CA GLY A 32 3.05 9.41 12.55
C GLY A 32 3.79 10.58 11.90
N LEU A 33 4.28 10.41 10.66
CA LEU A 33 5.05 11.43 9.95
C LEU A 33 4.16 12.47 9.26
N GLU A 34 2.95 12.07 8.85
CA GLU A 34 2.06 12.91 8.04
C GLU A 34 0.62 12.38 8.11
N GLN A 35 -0.38 13.23 8.33
CA GLN A 35 -1.79 12.83 8.25
C GLN A 35 -2.34 13.13 6.86
N GLN A 36 -3.00 12.15 6.24
CA GLN A 36 -3.63 12.27 4.94
C GLN A 36 -5.12 12.53 5.07
N ASP A 37 -5.68 13.26 4.11
CA ASP A 37 -7.12 13.28 3.91
C ASP A 37 -7.54 12.04 3.10
N TRP A 38 -7.95 11.00 3.82
CA TRP A 38 -8.41 9.75 3.21
C TRP A 38 -9.67 9.90 2.36
N HIS A 39 -10.48 10.94 2.56
CA HIS A 39 -11.63 11.17 1.68
C HIS A 39 -11.17 11.50 0.25
N ILE A 40 -10.09 12.27 0.12
CA ILE A 40 -9.49 12.61 -1.18
C ILE A 40 -8.79 11.39 -1.79
N LEU A 41 -8.10 10.59 -0.97
CA LEU A 41 -7.34 9.43 -1.43
C LEU A 41 -8.18 8.17 -1.66
N LEU A 42 -9.44 8.15 -1.24
CA LEU A 42 -10.30 6.96 -1.29
C LEU A 42 -10.35 6.29 -2.68
N PRO A 43 -10.46 7.02 -3.81
CA PRO A 43 -10.43 6.38 -5.14
C PRO A 43 -9.12 5.64 -5.43
N ALA A 44 -7.99 6.14 -4.94
CA ALA A 44 -6.68 5.50 -5.10
C ALA A 44 -6.57 4.25 -4.21
N VAL A 45 -7.07 4.32 -2.98
CA VAL A 45 -7.15 3.17 -2.06
C VAL A 45 -7.97 2.04 -2.66
N VAL A 46 -9.14 2.35 -3.25
CA VAL A 46 -9.98 1.34 -3.92
C VAL A 46 -9.24 0.67 -5.08
N ARG A 47 -8.52 1.43 -5.92
CA ARG A 47 -7.70 0.86 -7.00
C ARG A 47 -6.58 -0.02 -6.45
N PHE A 48 -5.91 0.41 -5.38
CA PHE A 48 -4.86 -0.37 -4.73
C PHE A 48 -5.38 -1.72 -4.21
N VAL A 49 -6.54 -1.71 -3.54
CA VAL A 49 -7.19 -2.96 -3.07
C VAL A 49 -7.58 -3.86 -4.25
N GLY A 50 -8.10 -3.29 -5.34
CA GLY A 50 -8.40 -4.04 -6.56
C GLY A 50 -7.16 -4.69 -7.17
N PHE A 51 -6.06 -3.95 -7.26
CA PHE A 51 -4.77 -4.44 -7.73
C PHE A 51 -4.22 -5.57 -6.84
N ALA A 52 -4.27 -5.39 -5.52
CA ALA A 52 -3.81 -6.40 -4.57
C ALA A 52 -4.60 -7.72 -4.72
N LYS A 53 -5.92 -7.64 -4.84
CA LYS A 53 -6.77 -8.83 -5.04
C LYS A 53 -6.44 -9.63 -6.29
N THR A 54 -5.93 -8.98 -7.35
CA THR A 54 -5.56 -9.66 -8.60
C THR A 54 -4.13 -10.20 -8.61
N HIS A 55 -3.24 -9.67 -7.78
CA HIS A 55 -1.80 -10.00 -7.80
C HIS A 55 -1.31 -10.80 -6.59
N ILE A 56 -2.08 -10.86 -5.49
CA ILE A 56 -1.72 -11.69 -4.34
C ILE A 56 -1.83 -13.18 -4.70
N PRO A 57 -0.78 -13.99 -4.47
CA PRO A 57 -0.82 -15.43 -4.72
C PRO A 57 -1.93 -16.14 -3.94
N THR A 58 -2.62 -17.07 -4.58
CA THR A 58 -3.67 -17.89 -3.94
C THR A 58 -3.11 -19.17 -3.31
N GLN A 59 -1.86 -19.51 -3.59
CA GLN A 59 -1.16 -20.69 -3.09
C GLN A 59 0.31 -20.34 -2.83
N PHE A 60 0.88 -20.90 -1.76
CA PHE A 60 2.31 -20.89 -1.51
C PHE A 60 2.88 -22.22 -2.01
N THR A 61 3.69 -22.18 -3.07
CA THR A 61 4.50 -23.32 -3.54
C THR A 61 5.72 -23.54 -2.66
#